data_AF-A0A0E3QCN5-F1
#
_entry.id   AF-A0A0E3QCN5-F1
#
_cell.length_a   1.000
_cell.length_b   1.000
_cell.length_c   1.000
_cell.angle_alpha   90.00
_cell.angle_beta   90.00
_cell.angle_gamma   90.00
#
_symmetry.space_group_name_H-M   'P 1'
#
loop_
_entity.id
_entity.type
_entity.pdbx_description
1 polymer ?
#
loop_
_entity_poly.entity_id
_entity_poly.type
_entity_poly.pdbx_seq_one_letter_code
_entity_poly.pdbx_strand_id
1 'polypeptide(L)'
;MFWSKDYIVERLSKIPRTLEDISIEVFEGVLPTNDFLQKAGLSSENCTDASCVCKDSQINVSIEQAGMEKELIYPYVDDSVSNEFAVQSTQYQFMVPYEILDNNIRKEYRIFQPEELKAKFPAAYKQLMEIKQQSMEIKQQSEAKTQELISADYRFENESFLRYINTPKIIITSNSRIQASYDPTGKHVFANGVGVVLGDPTLYHYVTAVLNSSIAKAFPEVWRRKEVQSRGKLNSQMLKRFPIAFPKKEGIENVISTISRYLIYLNRQKKMAKAYAIPGYQELIDFYKRISDLLILDTYITNDLDPRLLDVLADNITASDGGFEYSDDINLLIGLQEIKKNILNSPDFGNCRFSNEFTNILATLKNNTVW
;
A
#
# COMPACT_ATOMS: atom_id res chain seq x y z
N MET A 1 -4.17 -33.73 -11.43
CA MET A 1 -3.40 -32.96 -12.45
C MET A 1 -2.46 -32.03 -11.70
N PHE A 2 -1.17 -31.96 -12.05
CA PHE A 2 -0.22 -31.04 -11.39
C PHE A 2 -0.30 -29.68 -12.09
N TRP A 3 -0.62 -28.62 -11.34
CA TRP A 3 -0.73 -27.26 -11.88
C TRP A 3 0.67 -26.70 -12.11
N SER A 4 1.11 -26.67 -13.38
CA SER A 4 2.39 -26.06 -13.75
C SER A 4 2.33 -24.54 -13.68
N LYS A 5 3.49 -23.92 -13.47
CA LYS A 5 3.67 -22.45 -13.52
C LYS A 5 3.06 -21.89 -14.80
N ASP A 6 3.35 -22.54 -15.93
CA ASP A 6 2.94 -22.06 -17.25
C ASP A 6 1.43 -22.05 -17.45
N TYR A 7 0.74 -23.06 -16.92
CA TYR A 7 -0.70 -23.18 -17.02
C TYR A 7 -1.41 -22.14 -16.14
N ILE A 8 -0.91 -21.88 -14.93
CA ILE A 8 -1.43 -20.80 -14.06
C ILE A 8 -1.29 -19.45 -14.76
N VAL A 9 -0.10 -19.14 -15.30
CA VAL A 9 0.15 -17.88 -16.00
C VAL A 9 -0.73 -17.73 -17.24
N GLU A 10 -0.95 -18.80 -18.00
CA GLU A 10 -1.84 -18.78 -19.18
C GLU A 10 -3.31 -18.54 -18.80
N ARG A 11 -3.78 -19.15 -17.70
CA ARG A 11 -5.14 -18.90 -17.18
C ARG A 11 -5.32 -17.45 -16.78
N LEU A 12 -4.37 -16.90 -16.01
CA LEU A 12 -4.40 -15.51 -15.56
C LEU A 12 -4.31 -14.52 -16.73
N SER A 13 -3.52 -14.81 -17.78
CA SER A 13 -3.37 -13.92 -18.93
C SER A 13 -4.61 -13.80 -19.81
N LYS A 14 -5.52 -14.79 -19.73
CA LYS A 14 -6.80 -14.85 -20.44
C LYS A 14 -7.93 -14.07 -19.74
N ILE A 15 -7.71 -13.55 -18.53
CA ILE A 15 -8.69 -12.71 -17.84
C ILE A 15 -8.80 -11.38 -18.61
N PRO A 16 -10.00 -11.02 -19.12
CA PRO A 16 -10.13 -9.89 -20.03
C PRO A 16 -10.07 -8.54 -19.33
N ARG A 17 -10.57 -8.45 -18.10
CA ARG A 17 -10.62 -7.23 -17.31
C ARG A 17 -9.31 -7.01 -16.56
N THR A 18 -8.82 -5.79 -16.55
CA THR A 18 -7.60 -5.39 -15.84
C THR A 18 -7.88 -4.30 -14.80
N LEU A 19 -6.85 -3.96 -14.02
CA LEU A 19 -6.93 -2.89 -13.03
C LEU A 19 -7.24 -1.53 -13.68
N GLU A 20 -6.72 -1.27 -14.87
CA GLU A 20 -7.05 -0.09 -15.68
C GLU A 20 -8.55 0.07 -15.91
N ASP A 21 -9.27 -1.02 -16.20
CA ASP A 21 -10.71 -0.97 -16.50
C ASP A 21 -11.58 -0.54 -15.31
N ILE A 22 -11.07 -0.69 -14.08
CA ILE A 22 -11.80 -0.36 -12.84
C ILE A 22 -11.19 0.85 -12.11
N SER A 23 -10.13 1.45 -12.66
CA SER A 23 -9.41 2.57 -12.05
C SER A 23 -9.76 3.88 -12.74
N ILE A 24 -9.88 4.95 -11.96
CA ILE A 24 -9.86 6.31 -12.48
C ILE A 24 -8.44 6.65 -12.95
N GLU A 25 -7.44 6.24 -12.17
CA GLU A 25 -6.03 6.40 -12.55
C GLU A 25 -5.13 5.39 -11.83
N VAL A 26 -4.05 5.02 -12.51
CA VAL A 26 -2.90 4.33 -11.93
C VAL A 26 -1.65 5.16 -12.23
N PHE A 27 -0.99 5.67 -11.18
CA PHE A 27 0.06 6.68 -11.30
C PHE A 27 1.31 6.35 -10.47
N GLU A 28 2.44 6.94 -10.82
CA GLU A 28 3.70 6.76 -10.08
C GLU A 28 3.76 7.67 -8.85
N GLY A 29 4.41 7.17 -7.81
CA GLY A 29 4.78 7.96 -6.64
C GLY A 29 5.92 8.96 -6.92
N VAL A 30 6.43 9.54 -5.85
CA VAL A 30 7.60 10.44 -5.92
C VAL A 30 8.89 9.64 -6.09
N LEU A 31 9.92 10.29 -6.62
CA LEU A 31 11.26 9.71 -6.57
C LEU A 31 11.78 9.73 -5.12
N PRO A 32 12.59 8.75 -4.72
CA PRO A 32 13.21 8.70 -3.40
C PRO A 32 14.31 9.76 -3.32
N THR A 33 13.93 11.01 -3.07
CA THR A 33 14.86 12.13 -2.90
C THR A 33 14.84 12.59 -1.45
N ASN A 34 16.02 12.76 -0.84
CA ASN A 34 16.13 13.26 0.53
C ASN A 34 15.68 14.72 0.67
N ASP A 35 15.75 15.48 -0.42
CA ASP A 35 15.56 16.93 -0.45
C ASP A 35 14.25 17.37 0.22
N PHE A 36 13.15 16.64 0.03
CA PHE A 36 11.83 17.01 0.60
C PHE A 36 11.43 16.18 1.82
N LEU A 37 12.30 15.28 2.29
CA LEU A 37 12.03 14.39 3.41
C LEU A 37 12.47 15.02 4.73
N GLN A 38 11.55 15.08 5.69
CA GLN A 38 11.83 15.47 7.06
C GLN A 38 11.60 14.28 7.99
N LYS A 39 12.44 14.13 9.00
CA LYS A 39 12.18 13.16 10.07
C LYS A 39 11.21 13.80 11.08
N ALA A 40 10.04 13.20 11.24
CA ALA A 40 9.11 13.50 12.31
C ALA A 40 9.81 13.27 13.65
N GLY A 41 9.94 14.32 14.46
CA GLY A 41 10.54 14.25 15.78
C GLY A 41 9.73 13.31 16.68
N LEU A 42 10.25 12.11 16.93
CA LEU A 42 9.84 11.33 18.10
C LEU A 42 10.61 11.88 19.29
N SER A 43 9.90 12.25 20.36
CA SER A 43 10.50 12.45 21.68
C SER A 43 11.42 11.27 21.98
N SER A 44 12.68 11.58 22.25
CA SER A 44 13.76 10.63 22.45
C SER A 44 13.52 9.74 23.67
N GLU A 45 12.78 8.66 23.52
CA GLU A 45 12.76 7.56 24.48
C GLU A 45 12.50 6.27 23.69
N ASN A 46 13.58 5.50 23.50
CA ASN A 46 13.64 4.13 22.98
C ASN A 46 13.56 3.98 21.44
N CYS A 47 14.73 3.92 20.78
CA CYS A 47 15.19 2.68 20.16
C CYS A 47 16.51 2.85 19.42
N THR A 48 17.46 2.01 19.81
CA THR A 48 18.70 1.66 19.12
C THR A 48 18.42 0.86 17.83
N ASP A 49 19.22 1.16 16.81
CA ASP A 49 19.55 0.39 15.60
C ASP A 49 18.43 -0.18 14.71
N ALA A 50 18.24 0.50 13.57
CA ALA A 50 18.20 -0.17 12.27
C ALA A 50 18.69 0.81 11.20
N SER A 51 19.82 0.47 10.57
CA SER A 51 20.39 1.17 9.42
C SER A 51 19.46 1.07 8.22
N CYS A 52 18.56 2.03 8.05
CA CYS A 52 18.14 2.38 6.69
C CYS A 52 19.39 2.82 5.95
N VAL A 53 19.54 2.38 4.70
CA VAL A 53 20.55 2.90 3.76
C VAL A 53 20.13 4.33 3.37
N CYS A 54 20.08 5.21 4.37
CA CYS A 54 20.03 6.65 4.21
C CYS A 54 21.48 7.09 4.21
N LYS A 55 22.03 7.42 3.04
CA LYS A 55 23.33 8.09 2.98
C LYS A 55 23.27 9.33 3.87
N ASP A 56 24.25 9.42 4.76
CA ASP A 56 24.40 10.43 5.81
C ASP A 56 24.12 11.86 5.32
N SER A 57 22.96 12.39 5.70
CA SER A 57 22.66 13.83 5.72
C SER A 57 21.48 14.04 6.68
N GLN A 58 21.74 13.75 7.96
CA GLN A 58 20.80 13.96 9.04
C GLN A 58 20.62 15.47 9.28
N ILE A 59 19.57 16.08 8.74
CA ILE A 59 19.12 17.39 9.20
C ILE A 59 18.33 17.15 10.49
N ASN A 60 19.01 17.25 11.63
CA ASN A 60 18.37 17.38 12.93
C ASN A 60 17.72 18.77 12.99
N VAL A 61 16.52 18.90 12.44
CA VAL A 61 15.69 20.08 12.67
C VAL A 61 15.25 20.03 14.13
N SER A 62 15.73 20.99 14.91
CA SER A 62 15.35 21.24 16.30
C SER A 62 13.83 21.30 16.44
N ILE A 63 13.35 20.70 17.53
CA ILE A 63 11.97 20.32 17.90
C ILE A 63 10.92 21.47 17.83
N GLU A 64 11.33 22.73 17.65
CA GLU A 64 10.43 23.88 17.70
C GLU A 64 9.82 24.31 16.34
N GLN A 65 10.40 23.91 15.19
CA GLN A 65 9.88 24.33 13.87
C GLN A 65 8.87 23.35 13.24
N ALA A 66 8.82 22.10 13.71
CA ALA A 66 7.92 21.05 13.20
C ALA A 66 6.43 21.28 13.53
N GLY A 67 6.09 22.35 14.26
CA GLY A 67 4.75 22.61 14.76
C GLY A 67 3.81 23.38 13.83
N MET A 68 4.30 24.21 12.88
CA MET A 68 3.49 25.33 12.38
C MET A 68 2.97 25.25 10.94
N GLU A 69 3.50 24.37 10.08
CA GLU A 69 3.15 24.38 8.65
C GLU A 69 2.60 23.03 8.17
N LYS A 70 1.70 22.44 8.98
CA LYS A 70 1.11 21.10 8.74
C LYS A 70 0.40 20.96 7.39
N GLU A 71 0.01 22.06 6.77
CA GLU A 71 -0.64 22.09 5.46
C GLU A 71 0.29 21.63 4.33
N LEU A 72 1.60 21.84 4.47
CA LEU A 72 2.60 21.42 3.49
C LEU A 72 3.18 20.04 3.79
N ILE A 73 2.85 19.44 4.94
CA ILE A 73 3.56 18.27 5.47
C ILE A 73 2.66 17.05 5.40
N TYR A 74 3.04 16.09 4.57
CA TYR A 74 2.29 14.87 4.33
C TYR A 74 3.02 13.65 4.90
N PRO A 75 2.31 12.65 5.46
CA PRO A 75 2.95 11.41 5.88
C PRO A 75 3.56 10.71 4.67
N TYR A 76 4.78 10.19 4.84
CA TYR A 76 5.54 9.55 3.78
C TYR A 76 5.56 8.04 3.93
N VAL A 77 5.59 7.32 2.80
CA VAL A 77 5.64 5.85 2.75
C VAL A 77 6.72 5.44 1.76
N ASP A 78 7.60 4.54 2.20
CA ASP A 78 8.62 3.93 1.35
C ASP A 78 8.59 2.40 1.49
N ASP A 79 9.57 1.75 0.88
CA ASP A 79 9.76 0.31 0.89
C ASP A 79 10.54 -0.20 2.11
N SER A 80 10.91 0.67 3.06
CA SER A 80 11.71 0.30 4.24
C SER A 80 10.98 -0.63 5.22
N VAL A 81 9.64 -0.55 5.25
CA VAL A 81 8.77 -1.37 6.09
C VAL A 81 7.72 -2.06 5.22
N SER A 82 7.24 -3.21 5.69
CA SER A 82 6.18 -3.93 5.00
C SER A 82 4.85 -3.19 5.13
N ASN A 83 4.36 -2.63 4.03
CA ASN A 83 3.05 -1.96 3.92
C ASN A 83 1.96 -2.93 3.44
N GLU A 84 2.02 -4.19 3.86
CA GLU A 84 1.03 -5.18 3.47
C GLU A 84 -0.33 -4.87 4.13
N PHE A 85 -1.39 -4.74 3.33
CA PHE A 85 -2.76 -4.32 3.68
C PHE A 85 -2.91 -2.92 4.25
N ALA A 86 -2.05 -2.50 5.18
CA ALA A 86 -2.13 -1.22 5.86
C ALA A 86 -0.86 -0.39 5.67
N VAL A 87 -1.04 0.91 5.46
CA VAL A 87 0.06 1.87 5.47
C VAL A 87 0.63 1.93 6.88
N GLN A 88 1.93 1.69 7.01
CA GLN A 88 2.62 1.83 8.29
C GLN A 88 3.09 3.28 8.44
N SER A 89 2.93 3.84 9.65
CA SER A 89 3.47 5.16 9.94
C SER A 89 4.99 5.12 9.87
N THR A 90 5.57 5.81 8.89
CA THR A 90 7.01 6.05 8.87
C THR A 90 7.34 7.21 9.81
N GLN A 91 8.61 7.31 10.20
CA GLN A 91 9.12 8.50 10.90
C GLN A 91 9.35 9.67 9.95
N TYR A 92 8.98 9.55 8.67
CA TYR A 92 9.27 10.56 7.67
C TYR A 92 8.00 11.27 7.22
N GLN A 93 8.16 12.54 6.93
CA GLN A 93 7.15 13.38 6.34
C GLN A 93 7.73 14.01 5.08
N PHE A 94 6.86 14.24 4.10
CA PHE A 94 7.21 14.78 2.81
C PHE A 94 6.62 16.19 2.69
N MET A 95 7.47 17.16 2.37
CA MET A 95 7.06 18.53 2.14
C MET A 95 6.52 18.69 0.72
N VAL A 96 5.29 19.18 0.60
CA VAL A 96 4.59 19.44 -0.66
C VAL A 96 4.36 20.96 -0.77
N PRO A 97 5.25 21.71 -1.45
CA PRO A 97 5.13 23.16 -1.62
C PRO A 97 4.11 23.54 -2.71
N TYR A 98 2.93 22.93 -2.66
CA TYR A 98 1.83 23.15 -3.61
C TYR A 98 0.53 23.41 -2.89
N GLU A 99 -0.27 24.29 -3.45
CA GLU A 99 -1.66 24.51 -3.09
C GLU A 99 -2.54 23.57 -3.91
N ILE A 100 -3.42 22.84 -3.23
CA ILE A 100 -4.43 21.99 -3.86
C ILE A 100 -5.74 22.77 -3.93
N LEU A 101 -6.23 23.04 -5.14
CA LEU A 101 -7.22 24.07 -5.40
C LEU A 101 -8.68 23.58 -5.33
N ASP A 102 -8.91 22.30 -5.59
CA ASP A 102 -10.25 21.72 -5.66
C ASP A 102 -10.37 20.39 -4.89
N ASN A 103 -11.63 19.97 -4.71
CA ASN A 103 -12.00 18.72 -4.05
C ASN A 103 -12.46 17.64 -5.04
N ASN A 104 -12.16 17.81 -6.33
CA ASN A 104 -12.42 16.78 -7.33
C ASN A 104 -11.54 15.55 -7.09
N ILE A 105 -11.89 14.41 -7.69
CA ILE A 105 -11.04 13.21 -7.62
C ILE A 105 -9.69 13.47 -8.28
N ARG A 106 -9.71 14.09 -9.46
CA ARG A 106 -8.52 14.57 -10.18
C ARG A 106 -8.36 16.05 -9.91
N LYS A 107 -7.43 16.37 -9.02
CA LYS A 107 -7.29 17.71 -8.47
C LYS A 107 -6.49 18.67 -9.35
N GLU A 108 -6.86 19.93 -9.28
CA GLU A 108 -6.05 21.07 -9.73
C GLU A 108 -5.10 21.51 -8.62
N TYR A 109 -3.89 21.92 -9.01
CA TYR A 109 -2.86 22.37 -8.08
C TYR A 109 -2.07 23.54 -8.66
N ARG A 110 -1.49 24.33 -7.76
CA ARG A 110 -0.60 25.45 -8.08
C ARG A 110 0.63 25.37 -7.19
N ILE A 111 1.81 25.60 -7.75
CA ILE A 111 3.03 25.74 -6.96
C ILE A 111 2.99 27.09 -6.21
N PHE A 112 3.27 27.10 -4.91
CA PHE A 112 3.41 28.35 -4.18
C PHE A 112 4.58 29.15 -4.77
N GLN A 113 4.45 30.47 -4.90
CA GLN A 113 5.58 31.30 -5.34
C GLN A 113 6.55 31.54 -4.17
N PRO A 114 7.85 31.78 -4.43
CA PRO A 114 8.84 31.99 -3.37
C PRO A 114 8.45 33.06 -2.34
N GLU A 115 7.87 34.17 -2.77
CA GLU A 115 7.41 35.25 -1.90
C GLU A 115 6.21 34.82 -1.05
N GLU A 116 5.32 34.02 -1.63
CA GLU A 116 4.16 33.45 -0.95
C GLU A 116 4.59 32.43 0.10
N LEU A 117 5.52 31.53 -0.24
CA LEU A 117 6.16 30.61 0.72
C LEU A 117 6.84 31.38 1.84
N LYS A 118 7.64 32.40 1.53
CA LYS A 118 8.33 33.20 2.54
C LYS A 118 7.38 33.91 3.51
N ALA A 119 6.22 34.36 3.01
CA ALA A 119 5.24 35.08 3.82
C ALA A 119 4.33 34.15 4.63
N LYS A 120 3.82 33.06 4.04
CA LYS A 120 2.86 32.14 4.68
C LYS A 120 3.51 30.96 5.38
N PHE A 121 4.63 30.48 4.85
CA PHE A 121 5.32 29.25 5.24
C PHE A 121 6.84 29.49 5.42
N PRO A 122 7.25 30.40 6.32
CA PRO A 122 8.65 30.80 6.48
C PRO A 122 9.59 29.64 6.86
N ALA A 123 9.11 28.61 7.55
CA ALA A 123 9.92 27.46 7.92
C ALA A 123 10.22 26.57 6.68
N ALA A 124 9.20 26.23 5.89
CA ALA A 124 9.37 25.52 4.62
C ALA A 124 10.26 26.31 3.65
N TYR A 125 10.09 27.63 3.55
CA TYR A 125 10.95 28.49 2.73
C TYR A 125 12.42 28.39 3.15
N LYS A 126 12.70 28.47 4.46
CA LYS A 126 14.07 28.36 4.99
C LYS A 126 14.69 27.01 4.65
N GLN A 127 13.94 25.93 4.81
CA GLN A 127 14.42 24.59 4.49
C GLN A 127 14.74 24.45 2.99
N LEU A 128 13.88 24.95 2.10
CA LEU A 128 14.13 24.94 0.65
C LEU A 128 15.41 25.70 0.26
N MET A 129 15.68 26.83 0.93
CA MET A 129 16.95 27.55 0.78
C MET A 129 18.16 26.73 1.21
N GLU A 130 18.06 25.99 2.32
CA GLU A 130 19.13 25.10 2.80
C GLU A 130 19.40 23.95 1.82
N ILE A 131 18.35 23.32 1.30
CA ILE A 131 18.44 22.25 0.28
C ILE A 131 19.12 22.79 -0.99
N LYS A 132 18.70 23.97 -1.47
CA LYS A 132 19.32 24.61 -2.64
C LYS A 132 20.80 24.86 -2.42
N GLN A 133 21.17 25.41 -1.27
CA GLN A 133 22.56 25.69 -0.90
C GLN A 133 23.41 24.41 -0.91
N GLN A 134 22.91 23.33 -0.31
CA GLN A 134 23.61 22.03 -0.32
C GLN A 134 23.76 21.46 -1.74
N SER A 135 22.72 21.56 -2.57
CA SER A 135 22.78 21.11 -3.98
C SER A 135 23.84 21.87 -4.78
N MET A 136 24.00 23.18 -4.55
CA MET A 136 25.04 23.99 -5.18
C MET A 136 26.45 23.63 -4.70
N GLU A 137 26.61 23.38 -3.40
CA GLU A 137 27.88 22.92 -2.81
C GLU A 137 28.33 21.57 -3.39
N ILE A 138 27.41 20.61 -3.52
CA ILE A 138 27.68 19.30 -4.14
C ILE A 138 28.09 19.45 -5.61
N LYS A 139 27.48 20.38 -6.35
CA LYS A 139 27.78 20.63 -7.76
C LYS A 139 29.05 21.47 -7.98
N GLN A 140 29.79 21.82 -6.93
CA GLN A 140 30.98 22.67 -6.95
C GLN A 140 30.76 23.99 -7.72
N GLN A 141 29.53 24.53 -7.69
CA GLN A 141 29.22 25.81 -8.30
C GLN A 141 29.56 26.92 -7.31
N SER A 142 30.74 27.52 -7.47
CA SER A 142 31.36 28.47 -6.55
C SER A 142 31.03 29.94 -6.86
N GLU A 143 29.76 30.27 -7.07
CA GLU A 143 29.33 31.68 -7.05
C GLU A 143 28.68 32.01 -5.71
N ALA A 144 29.44 32.71 -4.87
CA ALA A 144 29.05 33.19 -3.54
C ALA A 144 28.00 34.32 -3.57
N LYS A 145 26.91 34.12 -4.31
CA LYS A 145 25.68 34.88 -4.14
C LYS A 145 24.62 33.92 -3.66
N THR A 146 24.02 34.22 -2.51
CA THR A 146 22.78 33.59 -2.05
C THR A 146 21.73 33.82 -3.13
N GLN A 147 21.64 32.90 -4.09
CA GLN A 147 20.67 33.01 -5.17
C GLN A 147 19.29 32.91 -4.55
N GLU A 148 18.43 33.87 -4.89
CA GLU A 148 17.02 33.84 -4.47
C GLU A 148 16.38 32.52 -4.88
N LEU A 149 15.50 32.00 -4.03
CA LEU A 149 14.73 30.79 -4.32
C LEU A 149 13.80 31.09 -5.50
N ILE A 150 13.84 30.27 -6.54
CA ILE A 150 12.87 30.33 -7.64
C ILE A 150 12.02 29.07 -7.64
N SER A 151 10.81 29.13 -8.21
CA SER A 151 9.88 27.99 -8.22
C SER A 151 10.45 26.73 -8.87
N ALA A 152 11.38 26.88 -9.83
CA ALA A 152 12.06 25.76 -10.48
C ALA A 152 12.97 24.97 -9.53
N ASP A 153 13.44 25.57 -8.43
CA ASP A 153 14.36 24.93 -7.48
C ASP A 153 13.67 23.81 -6.66
N TYR A 154 12.35 23.89 -6.49
CA TYR A 154 11.56 22.96 -5.69
C TYR A 154 10.37 22.37 -6.44
N ARG A 155 10.36 22.51 -7.76
CA ARG A 155 9.37 21.87 -8.62
C ARG A 155 9.63 20.37 -8.68
N PHE A 156 8.58 19.55 -8.57
CA PHE A 156 8.73 18.11 -8.66
C PHE A 156 8.89 17.70 -10.12
N GLU A 157 9.78 16.74 -10.39
CA GLU A 157 9.94 16.17 -11.73
C GLU A 157 8.65 15.47 -12.21
N ASN A 158 7.95 14.82 -11.28
CA ASN A 158 6.67 14.17 -11.53
C ASN A 158 5.60 14.73 -10.58
N GLU A 159 4.65 15.45 -11.15
CA GLU A 159 3.55 16.11 -10.44
C GLU A 159 2.23 15.31 -10.53
N SER A 160 2.25 14.09 -11.09
CA SER A 160 1.02 13.29 -11.29
C SER A 160 0.33 12.93 -9.97
N PHE A 161 1.10 12.64 -8.92
CA PHE A 161 0.56 12.30 -7.60
C PHE A 161 -0.21 13.45 -6.94
N LEU A 162 0.14 14.72 -7.25
CA LEU A 162 -0.54 15.90 -6.67
C LEU A 162 -2.03 15.92 -7.02
N ARG A 163 -2.41 15.39 -8.19
CA ARG A 163 -3.80 15.28 -8.62
C ARG A 163 -4.63 14.35 -7.75
N TYR A 164 -4.00 13.46 -6.99
CA TYR A 164 -4.67 12.40 -6.22
C TYR A 164 -4.31 12.44 -4.73
N ILE A 165 -3.61 13.49 -4.30
CA ILE A 165 -3.40 13.74 -2.87
C ILE A 165 -4.77 13.99 -2.21
N ASN A 166 -4.95 13.53 -0.97
CA ASN A 166 -6.24 13.55 -0.27
C ASN A 166 -7.38 12.81 -0.99
N THR A 167 -7.08 11.92 -1.96
CA THR A 167 -8.05 10.99 -2.57
C THR A 167 -7.77 9.58 -2.06
N PRO A 168 -8.78 8.81 -1.61
CA PRO A 168 -8.60 7.42 -1.23
C PRO A 168 -7.86 6.64 -2.33
N LYS A 169 -6.85 5.86 -1.96
CA LYS A 169 -6.02 5.17 -2.94
C LYS A 169 -5.38 3.91 -2.38
N ILE A 170 -5.09 2.95 -3.25
CA ILE A 170 -4.21 1.82 -2.93
C ILE A 170 -2.79 2.24 -3.27
N ILE A 171 -1.86 2.04 -2.33
CA ILE A 171 -0.44 2.29 -2.51
C ILE A 171 0.26 0.94 -2.63
N ILE A 172 0.96 0.74 -3.74
CA ILE A 172 1.75 -0.45 -4.02
C ILE A 172 3.23 -0.06 -3.97
N THR A 173 3.95 -0.51 -2.94
CA THR A 173 5.39 -0.27 -2.82
C THR A 173 6.17 -1.44 -3.44
N SER A 174 7.23 -1.12 -4.19
CA SER A 174 8.09 -2.10 -4.86
C SER A 174 9.10 -2.71 -3.89
N ASN A 175 8.69 -3.70 -3.09
CA ASN A 175 9.62 -4.64 -2.47
C ASN A 175 9.94 -5.79 -3.46
N SER A 176 10.71 -6.81 -3.04
CA SER A 176 10.92 -8.05 -3.83
C SER A 176 9.60 -8.77 -4.19
N ARG A 177 8.45 -8.30 -3.68
CA ARG A 177 7.09 -8.74 -3.95
C ARG A 177 6.15 -7.54 -3.96
N ILE A 178 5.04 -7.64 -4.70
CA ILE A 178 3.93 -6.69 -4.65
C ILE A 178 3.36 -6.68 -3.23
N GLN A 179 3.31 -5.49 -2.62
CA GLN A 179 2.65 -5.25 -1.33
C GLN A 179 1.74 -4.05 -1.51
N ALA A 180 0.44 -4.25 -1.29
CA ALA A 180 -0.56 -3.22 -1.46
C ALA A 180 -1.13 -2.79 -0.10
N SER A 181 -1.27 -1.49 0.12
CA SER A 181 -1.91 -0.91 1.28
C SER A 181 -3.05 0.00 0.87
N TYR A 182 -4.15 -0.01 1.62
CA TYR A 182 -5.23 0.94 1.40
C TYR A 182 -5.03 2.20 2.25
N ASP A 183 -4.91 3.36 1.60
CA ASP A 183 -4.90 4.69 2.20
C ASP A 183 -6.28 5.35 2.05
N PRO A 184 -7.19 5.21 3.04
CA PRO A 184 -8.55 5.75 2.94
C PRO A 184 -8.57 7.28 2.99
N THR A 185 -7.54 7.92 3.57
CA THR A 185 -7.46 9.38 3.69
C THR A 185 -6.87 10.04 2.45
N GLY A 186 -6.13 9.26 1.66
CA GLY A 186 -5.38 9.78 0.52
C GLY A 186 -4.20 10.68 0.87
N LYS A 187 -3.85 10.85 2.16
CA LYS A 187 -2.82 11.78 2.61
C LYS A 187 -1.40 11.27 2.40
N HIS A 188 -1.20 9.98 2.24
CA HIS A 188 0.14 9.43 2.18
C HIS A 188 0.81 9.72 0.84
N VAL A 189 1.98 10.36 0.88
CA VAL A 189 2.92 10.44 -0.25
C VAL A 189 3.79 9.20 -0.19
N PHE A 190 4.09 8.61 -1.35
CA PHE A 190 4.84 7.36 -1.40
C PHE A 190 5.94 7.41 -2.46
N ALA A 191 7.08 6.80 -2.18
CA ALA A 191 8.17 6.69 -3.14
C ALA A 191 8.23 5.35 -3.84
N ASN A 192 8.80 5.35 -5.06
CA ASN A 192 9.17 4.13 -5.78
C ASN A 192 8.03 3.10 -5.96
N GLY A 193 6.80 3.56 -5.87
CA GLY A 193 5.59 2.74 -5.87
C GLY A 193 4.56 3.30 -6.82
N VAL A 194 3.42 2.61 -6.86
CA VAL A 194 2.29 2.95 -7.73
C VAL A 194 1.07 3.23 -6.88
N GLY A 195 0.37 4.31 -7.17
CA GLY A 195 -0.92 4.66 -6.60
C GLY A 195 -2.05 4.25 -7.53
N VAL A 196 -3.15 3.73 -6.96
CA VAL A 196 -4.34 3.32 -7.70
C VAL A 196 -5.56 4.00 -7.08
N VAL A 197 -6.27 4.79 -7.88
CA VAL A 197 -7.57 5.37 -7.53
C VAL A 197 -8.64 4.60 -8.28
N LEU A 198 -9.56 3.97 -7.54
CA LEU A 198 -10.62 3.16 -8.13
C LEU A 198 -11.82 4.03 -8.55
N GLY A 199 -12.53 3.59 -9.59
CA GLY A 199 -13.79 4.20 -10.02
C GLY A 199 -14.94 3.98 -9.05
N ASP A 200 -14.91 2.85 -8.35
CA ASP A 200 -15.90 2.45 -7.36
C ASP A 200 -15.24 2.35 -5.97
N PRO A 201 -15.60 3.23 -5.01
CA PRO A 201 -15.06 3.19 -3.66
C PRO A 201 -15.37 1.91 -2.87
N THR A 202 -16.39 1.15 -3.26
CA THR A 202 -16.75 -0.10 -2.57
C THR A 202 -15.73 -1.22 -2.82
N LEU A 203 -14.91 -1.08 -3.86
CA LEU A 203 -13.97 -2.10 -4.30
C LEU A 203 -12.57 -2.00 -3.66
N TYR A 204 -12.28 -0.95 -2.89
CA TYR A 204 -10.93 -0.73 -2.34
C TYR A 204 -10.44 -1.92 -1.50
N HIS A 205 -11.29 -2.48 -0.65
CA HIS A 205 -10.93 -3.62 0.20
C HIS A 205 -10.76 -4.91 -0.63
N TYR A 206 -11.66 -5.18 -1.57
CA TYR A 206 -11.55 -6.33 -2.46
C TYR A 206 -10.25 -6.29 -3.28
N VAL A 207 -9.99 -5.17 -3.96
CA VAL A 207 -8.80 -5.02 -4.81
C VAL A 207 -7.51 -5.05 -3.98
N THR A 208 -7.52 -4.48 -2.77
CA THR A 208 -6.37 -4.59 -1.84
C THR A 208 -6.10 -6.05 -1.46
N ALA A 209 -7.13 -6.86 -1.22
CA ALA A 209 -6.98 -8.29 -0.96
C ALA A 209 -6.39 -9.04 -2.16
N VAL A 210 -6.91 -8.78 -3.36
CA VAL A 210 -6.41 -9.35 -4.62
C VAL A 210 -4.93 -9.03 -4.83
N LEU A 211 -4.52 -7.78 -4.65
CA LEU A 211 -3.13 -7.35 -4.86
C LEU A 211 -2.14 -7.94 -3.83
N ASN A 212 -2.61 -8.31 -2.63
CA ASN A 212 -1.78 -8.99 -1.62
C ASN A 212 -1.88 -10.52 -1.67
N SER A 213 -2.71 -11.07 -2.56
CA SER A 213 -2.95 -12.51 -2.62
C SER A 213 -1.82 -13.29 -3.28
N SER A 214 -1.85 -14.61 -3.13
CA SER A 214 -0.88 -15.50 -3.77
C SER A 214 -0.89 -15.43 -5.30
N ILE A 215 -2.00 -15.05 -5.95
CA ILE A 215 -2.04 -14.90 -7.43
C ILE A 215 -1.22 -13.69 -7.91
N ALA A 216 -1.08 -12.64 -7.09
CA ALA A 216 -0.32 -11.46 -7.45
C ALA A 216 1.17 -11.78 -7.67
N LYS A 217 1.67 -12.85 -7.05
CA LYS A 217 3.04 -13.35 -7.27
C LYS A 217 3.29 -13.86 -8.68
N ALA A 218 2.25 -14.31 -9.38
CA ALA A 218 2.37 -14.74 -10.77
C ALA A 218 2.36 -13.58 -11.76
N PHE A 219 2.01 -12.37 -11.31
CA PHE A 219 1.82 -11.21 -12.18
C PHE A 219 3.06 -10.83 -13.01
N PRO A 220 4.30 -10.79 -12.46
CA PRO A 220 5.48 -10.48 -13.26
C PRO A 220 5.69 -11.42 -14.46
N GLU A 221 5.29 -12.68 -14.34
CA GLU A 221 5.38 -13.65 -15.45
C GLU A 221 4.21 -13.52 -16.43
N VAL A 222 3.01 -13.18 -15.94
CA VAL A 222 1.87 -12.81 -16.80
C VAL A 222 2.23 -11.61 -17.68
N TRP A 223 2.95 -10.64 -17.10
CA TRP A 223 3.46 -9.48 -17.82
C TRP A 223 4.52 -9.84 -18.86
N ARG A 224 5.54 -10.63 -18.47
CA ARG A 224 6.64 -11.06 -19.35
C ARG A 224 6.18 -11.81 -20.59
N ARG A 225 5.04 -12.50 -20.54
CA ARG A 225 4.47 -13.16 -21.72
C ARG A 225 3.79 -12.20 -22.69
N LYS A 226 3.32 -11.05 -22.21
CA LYS A 226 2.67 -10.02 -23.02
C LYS A 226 3.69 -9.05 -23.66
N GLU A 227 4.88 -8.88 -23.10
CA GLU A 227 5.92 -7.96 -23.60
C GLU A 227 7.33 -8.57 -23.67
N VAL A 228 8.12 -8.19 -24.68
CA VAL A 228 9.51 -8.65 -24.92
C VAL A 228 10.54 -7.89 -24.04
N GLN A 229 10.10 -6.99 -23.16
CA GLN A 229 11.01 -6.09 -22.43
C GLN A 229 11.43 -6.59 -21.04
N SER A 230 12.60 -6.08 -20.63
CA SER A 230 13.49 -6.59 -19.59
C SER A 230 12.92 -6.47 -18.17
N ARG A 231 13.68 -7.02 -17.21
CA ARG A 231 13.46 -6.94 -15.75
C ARG A 231 13.44 -5.48 -15.27
N GLY A 232 12.32 -4.79 -15.49
CA GLY A 232 12.06 -3.46 -14.95
C GLY A 232 11.50 -3.52 -13.53
N LYS A 233 11.73 -2.43 -12.78
CA LYS A 233 11.04 -2.15 -11.52
C LYS A 233 9.52 -2.05 -11.77
N LEU A 234 8.69 -2.45 -10.81
CA LEU A 234 7.23 -2.29 -10.90
C LEU A 234 6.90 -0.83 -11.25
N ASN A 235 6.07 -0.63 -12.27
CA ASN A 235 5.61 0.68 -12.70
C ASN A 235 4.09 0.65 -12.98
N SER A 236 3.52 1.84 -13.13
CA SER A 236 2.10 2.09 -13.38
C SER A 236 1.59 1.43 -14.66
N GLN A 237 2.37 1.43 -15.75
CA GLN A 237 1.97 0.78 -17.01
C GLN A 237 1.82 -0.74 -16.86
N MET A 238 2.76 -1.36 -16.14
CA MET A 238 2.65 -2.77 -15.76
C MET A 238 1.38 -2.97 -14.92
N LEU A 239 1.23 -2.22 -13.83
CA LEU A 239 0.13 -2.44 -12.88
C LEU A 239 -1.27 -2.21 -13.51
N LYS A 240 -1.42 -1.29 -14.46
CA LYS A 240 -2.65 -1.10 -15.26
C LYS A 240 -3.15 -2.41 -15.90
N ARG A 241 -2.23 -3.33 -16.21
CA ARG A 241 -2.49 -4.59 -16.89
C ARG A 241 -2.65 -5.77 -15.93
N PHE A 242 -2.62 -5.53 -14.62
CA PHE A 242 -2.91 -6.54 -13.61
C PHE A 242 -4.32 -7.11 -13.81
N PRO A 243 -4.49 -8.44 -13.95
CA PRO A 243 -5.80 -9.04 -14.22
C PRO A 243 -6.72 -8.94 -12.99
N ILE A 244 -7.94 -8.44 -13.20
CA ILE A 244 -8.97 -8.34 -12.18
C ILE A 244 -10.16 -9.22 -12.56
N ALA A 245 -10.48 -10.18 -11.70
CA ALA A 245 -11.69 -10.99 -11.80
C ALA A 245 -12.56 -10.74 -10.57
N PHE A 246 -13.87 -10.95 -10.70
CA PHE A 246 -14.82 -10.85 -9.59
C PHE A 246 -15.49 -12.23 -9.41
N PRO A 247 -15.82 -12.61 -8.17
CA PRO A 247 -16.49 -13.88 -7.91
C PRO A 247 -17.86 -13.91 -8.59
N LYS A 248 -18.22 -15.06 -9.16
CA LYS A 248 -19.53 -15.24 -9.81
C LYS A 248 -20.67 -15.47 -8.82
N LYS A 249 -20.34 -16.06 -7.67
CA LYS A 249 -21.31 -16.33 -6.59
C LYS A 249 -21.45 -15.07 -5.74
N GLU A 250 -22.70 -14.70 -5.45
CA GLU A 250 -23.05 -13.55 -4.63
C GLU A 250 -22.45 -13.67 -3.22
N GLY A 251 -22.12 -12.54 -2.60
CA GLY A 251 -21.60 -12.48 -1.22
C GLY A 251 -20.11 -12.80 -1.04
N ILE A 252 -19.47 -13.55 -1.96
CA ILE A 252 -18.03 -13.87 -1.83
C ILE A 252 -17.17 -12.60 -1.83
N GLU A 253 -17.50 -11.62 -2.68
CA GLU A 253 -16.80 -10.34 -2.72
C GLU A 253 -16.85 -9.61 -1.37
N ASN A 254 -18.01 -9.63 -0.71
CA ASN A 254 -18.21 -9.03 0.60
C ASN A 254 -17.42 -9.77 1.69
N VAL A 255 -17.38 -11.10 1.64
CA VAL A 255 -16.56 -11.92 2.55
C VAL A 255 -15.07 -11.58 2.37
N ILE A 256 -14.57 -11.54 1.13
CA ILE A 256 -13.18 -11.17 0.84
C ILE A 256 -12.87 -9.74 1.33
N SER A 257 -13.76 -8.79 1.05
CA SER A 257 -13.61 -7.40 1.49
C SER A 257 -13.58 -7.29 3.01
N THR A 258 -14.45 -8.02 3.71
CA THR A 258 -14.50 -8.04 5.18
C THR A 258 -13.25 -8.67 5.79
N ILE A 259 -12.75 -9.78 5.21
CA ILE A 259 -11.45 -10.35 5.61
C ILE A 259 -10.33 -9.33 5.37
N SER A 260 -10.34 -8.60 4.26
CA SER A 260 -9.35 -7.55 4.01
C SER A 260 -9.40 -6.46 5.09
N ARG A 261 -10.59 -6.09 5.58
CA ARG A 261 -10.75 -5.15 6.70
C ARG A 261 -10.14 -5.70 7.99
N TYR A 262 -10.36 -6.98 8.30
CA TYR A 262 -9.67 -7.64 9.42
C TYR A 262 -8.16 -7.62 9.25
N LEU A 263 -7.66 -7.88 8.04
CA LEU A 263 -6.24 -7.85 7.75
C LEU A 263 -5.65 -6.43 7.82
N ILE A 264 -6.38 -5.39 7.41
CA ILE A 264 -5.94 -3.99 7.61
C ILE A 264 -5.77 -3.70 9.10
N TYR A 265 -6.78 -4.04 9.92
CA TYR A 265 -6.70 -3.88 11.38
C TYR A 265 -5.48 -4.61 11.97
N LEU A 266 -5.35 -5.90 11.66
CA LEU A 266 -4.25 -6.72 12.17
C LEU A 266 -2.88 -6.25 11.64
N ASN A 267 -2.78 -5.68 10.44
CA ASN A 267 -1.51 -5.15 9.98
C ASN A 267 -1.16 -3.83 10.68
N ARG A 268 -2.13 -2.98 10.98
CA ARG A 268 -1.91 -1.75 11.77
C ARG A 268 -1.42 -2.05 13.19
N GLN A 269 -2.00 -3.06 13.84
CA GLN A 269 -1.70 -3.36 15.24
C GLN A 269 -0.39 -4.17 15.44
N LYS A 270 0.35 -4.52 14.37
CA LYS A 270 1.58 -5.33 14.42
C LYS A 270 2.64 -4.81 15.41
N LYS A 271 2.92 -3.51 15.39
CA LYS A 271 3.95 -2.92 16.26
C LYS A 271 3.56 -3.05 17.73
N MET A 272 2.30 -2.75 18.05
CA MET A 272 1.74 -2.86 19.40
C MET A 272 1.70 -4.32 19.86
N ALA A 273 1.19 -5.22 19.01
CA ALA A 273 1.14 -6.65 19.30
C ALA A 273 2.52 -7.26 19.58
N LYS A 274 3.55 -6.83 18.84
CA LYS A 274 4.95 -7.22 19.09
C LYS A 274 5.46 -6.69 20.43
N ALA A 275 5.16 -5.44 20.77
CA ALA A 275 5.58 -4.83 22.03
C ALA A 275 4.96 -5.53 23.26
N TYR A 276 3.70 -5.96 23.15
CA TYR A 276 2.98 -6.71 24.20
C TYR A 276 3.12 -8.24 24.10
N ALA A 277 3.93 -8.74 23.16
CA ALA A 277 4.15 -10.17 22.93
C ALA A 277 2.85 -11.00 22.85
N ILE A 278 1.84 -10.48 22.14
CA ILE A 278 0.51 -11.12 22.05
C ILE A 278 0.64 -12.51 21.40
N PRO A 279 0.30 -13.60 22.12
CA PRO A 279 0.40 -14.96 21.60
C PRO A 279 -0.54 -15.20 20.41
N GLY A 280 -0.08 -15.99 19.43
CA GLY A 280 -0.90 -16.41 18.28
C GLY A 280 -1.27 -15.29 17.30
N TYR A 281 -0.73 -14.07 17.46
CA TYR A 281 -1.06 -12.92 16.62
C TYR A 281 -0.74 -13.16 15.13
N GLN A 282 0.46 -13.67 14.84
CA GLN A 282 0.86 -14.00 13.48
C GLN A 282 0.01 -15.14 12.90
N GLU A 283 -0.35 -16.15 13.70
CA GLU A 283 -1.22 -17.24 13.27
C GLU A 283 -2.64 -16.78 12.95
N LEU A 284 -3.10 -15.70 13.59
CA LEU A 284 -4.39 -15.07 13.28
C LEU A 284 -4.35 -14.36 11.93
N ILE A 285 -3.28 -13.59 11.67
CA ILE A 285 -3.04 -12.98 10.36
C ILE A 285 -2.97 -14.06 9.27
N ASP A 286 -2.18 -15.11 9.49
CA ASP A 286 -1.97 -16.18 8.52
C ASP A 286 -3.27 -16.95 8.24
N PHE A 287 -4.12 -17.14 9.25
CA PHE A 287 -5.45 -17.74 9.10
C PHE A 287 -6.33 -16.94 8.14
N TYR A 288 -6.51 -15.64 8.39
CA TYR A 288 -7.36 -14.78 7.55
C TYR A 288 -6.79 -14.61 6.15
N LYS A 289 -5.46 -14.48 6.01
CA LYS A 289 -4.80 -14.47 4.70
C LYS A 289 -5.06 -15.76 3.93
N ARG A 290 -5.00 -16.91 4.59
CA ARG A 290 -5.23 -18.22 3.94
C ARG A 290 -6.67 -18.36 3.44
N ILE A 291 -7.66 -17.90 4.20
CA ILE A 291 -9.06 -17.89 3.75
C ILE A 291 -9.22 -16.94 2.55
N SER A 292 -8.69 -15.72 2.65
CA SER A 292 -8.74 -14.74 1.55
C SER A 292 -8.09 -15.29 0.27
N ASP A 293 -6.89 -15.86 0.38
CA ASP A 293 -6.17 -16.47 -0.74
C ASP A 293 -6.99 -17.58 -1.41
N LEU A 294 -7.66 -18.40 -0.62
CA LEU A 294 -8.49 -19.49 -1.12
C LEU A 294 -9.71 -18.97 -1.89
N LEU A 295 -10.43 -17.97 -1.35
CA LEU A 295 -11.58 -17.37 -2.03
C LEU A 295 -11.17 -16.66 -3.33
N ILE A 296 -10.02 -16.00 -3.33
CA ILE A 296 -9.46 -15.34 -4.52
C ILE A 296 -9.00 -16.39 -5.55
N LEU A 297 -8.34 -17.47 -5.13
CA LEU A 297 -7.95 -18.56 -6.03
C LEU A 297 -9.15 -19.24 -6.68
N ASP A 298 -10.23 -19.46 -5.92
CA ASP A 298 -11.48 -19.99 -6.46
C ASP A 298 -12.03 -19.09 -7.57
N THR A 299 -12.05 -17.78 -7.30
CA THR A 299 -12.51 -16.76 -8.25
C THR A 299 -11.70 -16.76 -9.55
N TYR A 300 -10.37 -16.93 -9.46
CA TYR A 300 -9.48 -16.76 -10.59
C TYR A 300 -9.19 -18.05 -11.36
N ILE A 301 -9.24 -19.21 -10.72
CA ILE A 301 -8.68 -20.44 -11.28
C ILE A 301 -9.66 -21.61 -11.25
N THR A 302 -10.15 -22.00 -10.07
CA THR A 302 -10.78 -23.31 -9.88
C THR A 302 -12.29 -23.27 -10.02
N ASN A 303 -12.96 -22.27 -9.44
CA ASN A 303 -14.42 -22.12 -9.41
C ASN A 303 -15.13 -23.42 -8.95
N ASP A 304 -14.56 -24.08 -7.93
CA ASP A 304 -14.94 -25.39 -7.39
C ASP A 304 -15.15 -25.39 -5.87
N LEU A 305 -15.15 -24.22 -5.22
CA LEU A 305 -15.27 -24.11 -3.77
C LEU A 305 -16.58 -24.72 -3.24
N ASP A 306 -16.43 -25.56 -2.20
CA ASP A 306 -17.52 -26.22 -1.48
C ASP A 306 -18.51 -25.17 -0.96
N PRO A 307 -19.79 -25.20 -1.37
CA PRO A 307 -20.80 -24.26 -0.89
C PRO A 307 -20.92 -24.21 0.63
N ARG A 308 -20.74 -25.34 1.32
CA ARG A 308 -20.79 -25.40 2.79
C ARG A 308 -19.71 -24.55 3.44
N LEU A 309 -18.53 -24.44 2.81
CA LEU A 309 -17.47 -23.57 3.30
C LEU A 309 -17.88 -22.10 3.16
N LEU A 310 -18.55 -21.74 2.07
CA LEU A 310 -19.04 -20.39 1.88
C LEU A 310 -20.10 -20.03 2.91
N ASP A 311 -21.01 -20.95 3.22
CA ASP A 311 -22.04 -20.73 4.24
C ASP A 311 -21.38 -20.51 5.62
N VAL A 312 -20.44 -21.37 6.02
CA VAL A 312 -19.69 -21.19 7.28
C VAL A 312 -18.96 -19.85 7.33
N LEU A 313 -18.33 -19.43 6.22
CA LEU A 313 -17.62 -18.15 6.18
C LEU A 313 -18.59 -16.97 6.22
N ALA A 314 -19.70 -17.02 5.48
CA ALA A 314 -20.70 -15.95 5.47
C ALA A 314 -21.37 -15.77 6.84
N ASP A 315 -21.63 -16.87 7.56
CA ASP A 315 -22.26 -16.82 8.89
C ASP A 315 -21.34 -16.24 9.97
N ASN A 316 -20.02 -16.40 9.81
CA ASN A 316 -19.05 -16.00 10.83
C ASN A 316 -18.29 -14.71 10.51
N ILE A 317 -18.10 -14.39 9.22
CA ILE A 317 -17.37 -13.21 8.76
C ILE A 317 -18.37 -12.09 8.57
N THR A 318 -18.68 -11.43 9.69
CA THR A 318 -19.61 -10.32 9.71
C THR A 318 -18.85 -9.00 9.65
N ALA A 319 -19.25 -8.12 8.74
CA ALA A 319 -18.81 -6.73 8.78
C ALA A 319 -19.41 -6.08 10.03
N SER A 320 -18.58 -5.51 10.91
CA SER A 320 -19.12 -4.51 11.82
C SER A 320 -19.36 -3.22 11.04
N ASP A 321 -20.49 -2.59 11.33
CA ASP A 321 -20.82 -1.28 10.77
C ASP A 321 -19.76 -0.25 11.21
N GLY A 322 -19.32 0.59 10.27
CA GLY A 322 -18.30 1.61 10.51
C GLY A 322 -16.86 1.09 10.39
N GLY A 323 -15.94 2.00 10.09
CA GLY A 323 -14.53 1.73 9.74
C GLY A 323 -13.66 1.19 10.89
N PHE A 324 -14.08 0.07 11.51
CA PHE A 324 -13.40 -0.60 12.62
C PHE A 324 -11.95 -0.97 12.28
N GLU A 325 -11.65 -1.19 11.00
CA GLU A 325 -10.30 -1.52 10.54
C GLU A 325 -9.30 -0.39 10.82
N TYR A 326 -9.82 0.80 11.13
CA TYR A 326 -9.06 1.96 11.51
C TYR A 326 -9.11 2.31 13.00
N SER A 327 -9.76 1.47 13.81
CA SER A 327 -9.82 1.60 15.27
C SER A 327 -8.50 1.16 15.93
N ASP A 328 -8.20 1.77 17.06
CA ASP A 328 -7.09 1.38 17.94
C ASP A 328 -7.58 0.54 19.15
N ASP A 329 -8.86 0.14 19.15
CA ASP A 329 -9.42 -0.71 20.21
C ASP A 329 -8.91 -2.15 20.12
N ILE A 330 -8.02 -2.51 21.04
CA ILE A 330 -7.42 -3.84 21.14
C ILE A 330 -8.45 -4.95 21.38
N ASN A 331 -9.64 -4.65 21.92
CA ASN A 331 -10.69 -5.64 22.15
C ASN A 331 -11.20 -6.27 20.84
N LEU A 332 -11.05 -5.58 19.70
CA LEU A 332 -11.34 -6.15 18.39
C LEU A 332 -10.50 -7.40 18.10
N LEU A 333 -9.30 -7.52 18.68
CA LEU A 333 -8.48 -8.72 18.55
C LEU A 333 -9.17 -9.95 19.16
N ILE A 334 -9.83 -9.79 20.31
CA ILE A 334 -10.57 -10.87 20.97
C ILE A 334 -11.72 -11.33 20.08
N GLY A 335 -12.46 -10.38 19.50
CA GLY A 335 -13.52 -10.68 18.52
C GLY A 335 -13.00 -11.46 17.31
N LEU A 336 -11.87 -11.04 16.75
CA LEU A 336 -11.24 -11.74 15.62
C LEU A 336 -10.74 -13.15 15.99
N GLN A 337 -10.28 -13.37 17.22
CA GLN A 337 -9.92 -14.70 17.68
C GLN A 337 -11.15 -15.60 17.85
N GLU A 338 -12.26 -15.07 18.37
CA GLU A 338 -13.50 -15.84 18.52
C GLU A 338 -14.11 -16.18 17.16
N ILE A 339 -14.08 -15.27 16.18
CA ILE A 339 -14.50 -15.57 14.79
C ILE A 339 -13.67 -16.73 14.22
N LYS A 340 -12.34 -16.70 14.35
CA LYS A 340 -11.46 -17.81 13.93
C LYS A 340 -11.89 -19.12 14.60
N LYS A 341 -12.13 -19.09 15.91
CA LYS A 341 -12.55 -20.27 16.68
C LYS A 341 -13.92 -20.79 16.23
N ASN A 342 -14.89 -19.92 15.97
CA ASN A 342 -16.22 -20.32 15.50
C ASN A 342 -16.16 -20.97 14.11
N ILE A 343 -15.37 -20.41 13.19
CA ILE A 343 -15.13 -21.02 11.87
C ILE A 343 -14.52 -22.41 12.03
N LEU A 344 -13.46 -22.54 12.83
CA LEU A 344 -12.75 -23.82 13.02
C LEU A 344 -13.60 -24.87 13.73
N ASN A 345 -14.48 -24.46 14.65
CA ASN A 345 -15.37 -25.34 15.39
C ASN A 345 -16.68 -25.66 14.65
N SER A 346 -16.92 -25.04 13.50
CA SER A 346 -18.10 -25.35 12.70
C SER A 346 -18.06 -26.82 12.25
N PRO A 347 -19.13 -27.60 12.49
CA PRO A 347 -19.20 -29.01 12.08
C PRO A 347 -18.94 -29.20 10.58
N ASP A 348 -19.35 -28.24 9.77
CA ASP A 348 -19.18 -28.29 8.33
C ASP A 348 -17.76 -27.93 7.91
N PHE A 349 -17.03 -27.10 8.66
CA PHE A 349 -15.67 -26.69 8.31
C PHE A 349 -14.69 -27.88 8.25
N GLY A 350 -14.77 -28.79 9.22
CA GLY A 350 -13.97 -30.03 9.22
C GLY A 350 -14.33 -30.99 8.07
N ASN A 351 -15.52 -30.85 7.51
CA ASN A 351 -16.06 -31.69 6.42
C ASN A 351 -16.00 -31.00 5.04
N CYS A 352 -15.56 -29.74 5.00
CA CYS A 352 -15.36 -29.00 3.76
C CYS A 352 -14.21 -29.63 2.98
N ARG A 353 -14.45 -29.97 1.72
CA ARG A 353 -13.38 -30.47 0.86
C ARG A 353 -12.56 -29.30 0.34
N PHE A 354 -11.33 -29.19 0.81
CA PHE A 354 -10.30 -28.48 0.06
C PHE A 354 -9.82 -29.42 -1.04
N SER A 355 -10.09 -29.10 -2.30
CA SER A 355 -9.58 -29.93 -3.39
C SER A 355 -8.04 -29.96 -3.29
N ASN A 356 -7.43 -31.14 -3.49
CA ASN A 356 -5.96 -31.27 -3.52
C ASN A 356 -5.33 -30.30 -4.55
N GLU A 357 -6.14 -29.82 -5.51
CA GLU A 357 -5.77 -28.81 -6.49
C GLU A 357 -5.43 -27.45 -5.85
N PHE A 358 -6.20 -26.95 -4.88
CA PHE A 358 -5.88 -25.71 -4.17
C PHE A 358 -4.49 -25.77 -3.51
N THR A 359 -4.21 -26.86 -2.79
CA THR A 359 -2.93 -27.07 -2.12
C THR A 359 -1.79 -27.10 -3.14
N ASN A 360 -1.99 -27.76 -4.29
CA ASN A 360 -0.99 -27.82 -5.36
C ASN A 360 -0.76 -26.45 -6.02
N ILE A 361 -1.81 -25.68 -6.32
CA ILE A 361 -1.70 -24.33 -6.91
C ILE A 361 -0.97 -23.39 -5.94
N LEU A 362 -1.37 -23.40 -4.65
CA LEU A 362 -0.71 -22.59 -3.61
C LEU A 362 0.75 -22.99 -3.45
N ALA A 363 1.08 -24.27 -3.48
CA ALA A 363 2.46 -24.75 -3.44
C ALA A 363 3.26 -24.23 -4.65
N THR A 364 2.70 -24.29 -5.87
CA THR A 364 3.34 -23.76 -7.08
C THR A 364 3.55 -22.24 -7.01
N LEU A 365 2.59 -21.49 -6.45
CA LEU A 365 2.70 -20.04 -6.27
C LEU A 365 3.70 -19.65 -5.16
N LYS A 366 3.80 -20.43 -4.09
CA LYS A 366 4.66 -20.16 -2.92
C LYS A 366 6.11 -20.64 -3.08
N ASN A 367 6.35 -21.80 -3.70
CA ASN A 367 7.66 -22.46 -3.74
C ASN A 367 8.58 -21.96 -4.86
N ASN A 368 8.05 -21.23 -5.83
CA ASN A 368 8.88 -20.61 -6.85
C ASN A 368 9.54 -19.36 -6.27
N THR A 369 10.75 -19.52 -5.72
CA THR A 369 11.61 -18.42 -5.26
C THR A 369 12.16 -17.56 -6.42
N VAL A 370 11.76 -17.86 -7.66
CA VAL A 370 12.21 -17.25 -8.93
C VAL A 370 11.01 -16.71 -9.74
N TRP A 371 10.16 -15.89 -9.12
CA TRP A 371 9.13 -15.11 -9.84
C TRP A 371 9.70 -13.80 -10.36
#